data_AF-A0A953Z538-F1
#
_entry.id   AF-A0A953Z538-F1
#
_cell.length_a   1.000
_cell.length_b   1.000
_cell.length_c   1.000
_cell.angle_alpha   90.00
_cell.angle_beta   90.00
_cell.angle_gamma   90.00
#
_symmetry.space_group_name_H-M   'P 1'
#
loop_
_entity.id
_entity.type
_entity.pdbx_description
1 polymer ?
#
loop_
_entity_poly.entity_id
_entity_poly.type
_entity_poly.pdbx_seq_one_letter_code
_entity_poly.pdbx_strand_id
1 'polypeptide(L)' 'MKYCWLLMASCGLVGCGTVAPAYVEADRLTYQAIAPEYKHYVEKDADLSEAEKAMRLQTLGTWALRLAAAGAGGQDE' A
#
# COMPACT_ATOMS: atom_id res chain seq x y z
N MET A 1 41.37 -19.37 25.70
CA MET A 1 41.46 -18.18 24.81
C MET A 1 41.13 -18.61 23.39
N LYS A 2 40.01 -18.11 22.85
CA LYS A 2 39.82 -17.74 21.44
C LYS A 2 38.36 -17.31 21.25
N TYR A 3 38.15 -16.04 21.58
CA TYR A 3 36.98 -15.26 21.21
C TYR A 3 36.85 -15.18 19.69
N CYS A 4 35.60 -15.11 19.20
CA CYS A 4 35.11 -14.48 17.96
C CYS A 4 33.88 -15.30 17.52
N TRP A 5 32.62 -14.96 17.82
CA TRP A 5 32.01 -13.63 17.91
C TRP A 5 32.36 -12.72 16.74
N LEU A 6 32.35 -13.24 15.51
CA LEU A 6 32.33 -12.39 14.32
C LEU A 6 31.58 -13.09 13.19
N LEU A 7 30.55 -12.38 12.69
CA LEU A 7 29.66 -12.64 11.54
C LEU A 7 28.45 -13.53 11.87
N MET A 8 27.28 -13.07 12.36
CA MET A 8 26.55 -11.81 12.20
C MET A 8 26.83 -11.06 10.88
N ALA A 9 26.28 -11.60 9.78
CA ALA A 9 26.06 -10.84 8.56
C ALA A 9 24.72 -11.26 7.94
N SER A 10 23.65 -10.88 8.63
CA SER A 10 22.48 -10.22 8.01
C SER A 10 22.20 -10.55 6.53
N CYS A 11 21.60 -11.71 6.26
CA CYS A 11 20.72 -11.87 5.09
C CYS A 11 19.31 -11.40 5.48
N GLY A 12 19.18 -10.10 5.67
CA GLY A 12 17.94 -9.42 6.05
C GLY A 12 17.39 -8.52 4.95
N LEU A 13 17.71 -8.78 3.68
CA LEU A 13 17.10 -8.08 2.55
C LEU A 13 15.92 -8.90 2.00
N VAL A 14 14.86 -8.98 2.81
CA VAL A 14 13.52 -9.34 2.31
C VAL A 14 12.98 -8.11 1.60
N GLY A 15 13.25 -7.98 0.31
CA GLY A 15 12.85 -6.78 -0.44
C GLY A 15 12.77 -6.95 -1.96
N CYS A 16 12.71 -8.18 -2.47
CA CYS A 16 12.60 -8.44 -3.91
C CYS A 16 11.69 -9.65 -4.19
N GLY A 17 10.54 -9.72 -3.53
CA GLY A 17 9.48 -10.68 -3.82
C GLY A 17 8.30 -9.97 -4.46
N THR A 18 7.73 -10.53 -5.52
CA THR A 18 6.44 -10.09 -6.05
C THR A 18 5.36 -10.29 -4.97
N VAL A 19 4.42 -9.36 -4.86
CA VAL A 19 3.27 -9.52 -3.95
C VAL A 19 2.38 -10.62 -4.52
N ALA A 20 1.92 -11.56 -3.68
CA ALA A 20 1.10 -12.65 -4.19
C ALA A 20 -0.22 -12.13 -4.79
N PRO A 21 -0.70 -12.67 -5.93
CA PRO A 21 -1.90 -12.19 -6.59
C PRO A 21 -3.15 -12.14 -5.70
N ALA A 22 -3.29 -13.11 -4.78
CA ALA A 22 -4.39 -13.15 -3.81
C ALA A 22 -4.41 -11.93 -2.87
N TYR A 23 -3.24 -11.37 -2.51
CA TYR A 23 -3.17 -10.15 -1.71
C TYR A 23 -3.60 -8.92 -2.52
N VAL A 24 -3.17 -8.83 -3.78
CA VAL A 24 -3.57 -7.73 -4.68
C VAL A 24 -5.08 -7.76 -4.89
N GLU A 25 -5.66 -8.95 -5.06
CA GLU A 25 -7.10 -9.12 -5.20
C GLU A 25 -7.86 -8.72 -3.92
N ALA A 26 -7.40 -9.17 -2.76
CA ALA A 26 -7.99 -8.77 -1.48
C ALA A 26 -7.90 -7.25 -1.25
N ASP A 27 -6.78 -6.62 -1.61
CA ASP A 27 -6.59 -5.18 -1.50
C ASP A 27 -7.52 -4.42 -2.46
N ARG A 28 -7.72 -4.94 -3.68
CA ARG A 28 -8.67 -4.39 -4.65
C ARG A 28 -10.10 -4.42 -4.13
N LEU A 29 -10.54 -5.55 -3.57
CA LEU A 29 -11.88 -5.68 -2.99
C LEU A 29 -12.05 -4.74 -1.80
N THR A 30 -11.02 -4.60 -0.96
CA THR A 30 -11.02 -3.67 0.17
C THR A 30 -11.12 -2.21 -0.28
N TYR A 31 -10.35 -1.83 -1.30
CA TYR A 31 -10.43 -0.49 -1.90
C TYR A 31 -11.83 -0.20 -2.44
N GLN A 32 -12.41 -1.15 -3.20
CA GLN A 32 -13.75 -0.99 -3.77
C GLN A 32 -14.83 -0.84 -2.70
N ALA A 33 -14.70 -1.55 -1.58
CA ALA A 33 -15.65 -1.48 -0.47
C ALA A 33 -15.54 -0.17 0.33
N ILE A 34 -14.32 0.34 0.55
CA ILE A 34 -14.07 1.44 1.51
C ILE A 34 -13.95 2.80 0.82
N ALA A 35 -13.25 2.87 -0.31
CA ALA A 35 -12.84 4.15 -0.90
C ALA A 35 -14.01 5.09 -1.24
N PRO A 36 -15.18 4.63 -1.74
CA PRO A 36 -16.31 5.53 -2.03
C PRO A 36 -16.85 6.23 -0.78
N GLU A 37 -17.12 5.46 0.27
CA GLU A 37 -17.67 6.00 1.52
C GLU A 37 -16.66 6.87 2.27
N TYR A 38 -15.38 6.47 2.27
CA TYR A 38 -14.33 7.29 2.87
C TYR A 38 -14.14 8.61 2.10
N LYS A 39 -14.17 8.58 0.76
CA LYS A 39 -14.14 9.80 -0.05
C LYS A 39 -15.30 10.73 0.32
N HIS A 40 -16.50 10.17 0.42
CA HIS A 40 -17.70 10.92 0.80
C HIS A 40 -17.57 11.57 2.18
N TYR A 41 -17.07 10.81 3.15
CA TYR A 41 -16.76 11.28 4.49
C TYR A 41 -15.79 12.48 4.43
N VAL A 42 -14.65 12.34 3.76
CA VAL A 42 -13.64 13.42 3.67
C VAL A 42 -14.19 14.68 3.00
N GLU A 43 -15.00 14.54 1.94
CA GLU A 43 -15.57 15.68 1.23
C GLU A 43 -16.61 16.45 2.07
N LYS A 44 -17.33 15.76 2.96
CA LYS A 44 -18.40 16.34 3.78
C LYS A 44 -17.98 16.77 5.17
N ASP A 45 -16.83 16.32 5.65
CA ASP A 45 -16.36 16.64 6.99
C ASP A 45 -15.97 18.13 7.08
N ALA A 46 -16.70 18.85 7.93
CA ALA A 46 -16.54 20.29 8.14
C ALA A 46 -15.38 20.63 9.09
N ASP A 47 -14.91 19.65 9.86
CA ASP A 47 -13.79 19.83 10.79
C ASP A 47 -12.44 19.72 10.08
N LEU A 48 -12.43 19.26 8.82
CA LEU A 48 -11.23 19.17 8.00
C LEU A 48 -10.98 20.46 7.23
N SER A 49 -9.75 20.96 7.33
CA SER A 49 -9.26 21.98 6.41
C SER A 49 -9.13 21.43 4.98
N GLU A 50 -9.17 22.33 4.00
CA GLU A 50 -9.03 21.97 2.58
C GLU A 50 -7.69 21.26 2.28
N ALA A 51 -6.61 21.64 2.99
CA ALA A 51 -5.32 20.98 2.86
C ALA A 51 -5.39 19.52 3.35
N GLU A 52 -6.05 19.27 4.48
CA GLU A 52 -6.19 17.93 5.01
C GLU A 52 -7.12 17.06 4.17
N LYS A 53 -8.18 17.64 3.60
CA LYS A 53 -9.01 16.95 2.60
C LYS A 53 -8.18 16.55 1.39
N ALA A 54 -7.39 17.48 0.84
CA ALA A 54 -6.53 17.22 -0.30
C ALA A 54 -5.53 16.07 -0.03
N MET A 55 -4.88 16.05 1.13
CA MET A 55 -3.96 14.96 1.50
C MET A 55 -4.66 13.60 1.60
N ARG A 56 -5.85 13.55 2.20
CA ARG A 56 -6.62 12.30 2.33
C ARG A 56 -7.11 11.80 0.97
N LEU A 57 -7.58 12.70 0.11
CA LEU A 57 -7.97 12.36 -1.26
C LEU A 57 -6.77 11.92 -2.11
N GLN A 58 -5.61 12.56 -1.93
CA GLN A 58 -4.36 12.12 -2.55
C GLN A 58 -3.99 10.70 -2.12
N THR A 59 -4.17 10.36 -0.84
CA THR A 59 -3.92 9.01 -0.31
C THR A 59 -4.79 7.97 -1.03
N LEU A 60 -6.08 8.25 -1.25
CA LEU A 60 -6.96 7.39 -2.05
C LEU A 60 -6.47 7.25 -3.50
N GLY A 61 -5.99 8.34 -4.10
CA GLY A 61 -5.40 8.34 -5.43
C GLY A 61 -4.15 7.46 -5.52
N THR A 62 -3.23 7.59 -4.57
CA THR A 62 -2.02 6.75 -4.49
C THR A 62 -2.37 5.27 -4.30
N TRP A 63 -3.38 4.95 -3.49
CA TRP A 63 -3.83 3.57 -3.35
C TRP A 63 -4.36 3.00 -4.68
N ALA A 64 -5.18 3.75 -5.41
CA ALA A 64 -5.64 3.35 -6.74
C ALA A 64 -4.48 3.11 -7.72
N LEU A 65 -3.47 3.98 -7.71
CA LEU A 65 -2.27 3.82 -8.55
C LEU A 65 -1.50 2.54 -8.22
N ARG A 66 -1.36 2.19 -6.94
CA ARG A 66 -0.69 0.93 -6.54
C ARG A 66 -1.44 -0.29 -7.05
N LEU A 67 -2.77 -0.30 -6.96
CA LEU A 67 -3.61 -1.39 -7.47
C LEU A 67 -3.52 -1.49 -9.00
N ALA A 68 -3.53 -0.35 -9.71
CA ALA A 68 -3.36 -0.33 -11.16
C ALA A 68 -1.98 -0.87 -11.60
N ALA A 69 -0.92 -0.45 -10.91
CA ALA A 69 0.44 -0.96 -11.18
C ALA A 69 0.56 -2.46 -10.90
N ALA A 70 -0.07 -2.96 -9.83
CA ALA A 70 -0.09 -4.38 -9.51
C ALA A 70 -0.89 -5.21 -10.53
N GLY A 71 -2.00 -4.67 -11.08
CA GLY A 71 -2.80 -5.33 -12.11
C GLY A 71 -2.12 -5.39 -13.50
N ALA A 72 -1.24 -4.43 -13.81
CA ALA A 72 -0.48 -4.43 -15.06
C ALA A 72 0.68 -5.44 -15.07
N GLY A 73 1.19 -5.82 -13.89
CA GLY A 73 2.32 -6.76 -13.75
C GLY A 73 1.95 -8.24 -13.62
N GLY A 74 0.66 -8.58 -13.68
CA GLY A 74 0.15 -9.95 -13.50
C GLY A 74 -0.37 -10.62 -14.77
N GLN A 75 -0.07 -10.08 -15.96
CA GLN A 75 -0.56 -10.61 -17.25
C GLN A 75 0.47 -11.47 -18.01
N ASP A 76 1.64 -11.76 -17.42
CA ASP A 76 2.74 -12.50 -18.07
C ASP A 76 3.08 -13.85 -17.39
N GLU A 77 2.09 -14.59 -16.88
CA GLU A 77 2.23 -16.01 -16.48
C GLU A 77 1.18 -16.91 -17.16
#